data_AF-A0A2A3ELL3-F1
#
_entry.id   AF-A0A2A3ELL3-F1
#
_cell.length_a   1.000
_cell.length_b   1.000
_cell.length_c   1.000
_cell.angle_alpha   90.00
_cell.angle_beta   90.00
_cell.angle_gamma   90.00
#
_symmetry.space_group_name_H-M   'P 1'
#
loop_
_entity.id
_entity.type
_entity.pdbx_description
1 polymer ?
#
loop_
_entity_poly.entity_id
_entity_poly.type
_entity_poly.pdbx_seq_one_letter_code
_entity_poly.pdbx_strand_id
1 'polypeptide(L)'
;MSNLIHQMVNNCNEILDTNNKNNKEIIIDTWPMMYSPGPILCIVGCYLAFVLKVGPKMMEKRSPFQLNFLLLAYNMIQVIFNIWLSLKALEPSVVSILLLPKCQNPTSLNLNTKNTISSAAWWYFIAKIMDLLDTIVRNFK
;
A
#
# COMPACT_ATOMS: atom_id res chain seq x y z
N MET A 1 -4.07 -38.26 -35.60
CA MET A 1 -3.32 -37.84 -34.40
C MET A 1 -3.19 -36.31 -34.24
N SER A 2 -3.36 -35.49 -35.29
CA SER A 2 -3.29 -34.01 -35.14
C SER A 2 -4.47 -33.38 -34.38
N ASN A 3 -5.67 -33.98 -34.41
CA ASN A 3 -6.84 -33.45 -33.70
C ASN A 3 -6.67 -33.42 -32.18
N LEU A 4 -6.02 -34.44 -31.60
CA LEU A 4 -5.76 -34.50 -30.16
C LEU A 4 -4.72 -33.45 -29.76
N ILE A 5 -3.69 -33.25 -30.60
CA ILE A 5 -2.65 -32.23 -30.38
C ILE A 5 -3.28 -30.83 -30.45
N HIS A 6 -4.16 -30.57 -31.43
CA HIS A 6 -4.89 -29.30 -31.50
C HIS A 6 -5.81 -29.07 -30.29
N GLN A 7 -6.48 -30.11 -29.80
CA GLN A 7 -7.30 -30.00 -28.58
C GLN A 7 -6.46 -29.70 -27.34
N MET A 8 -5.30 -30.34 -27.19
CA MET A 8 -4.39 -30.06 -26.07
C MET A 8 -3.79 -28.66 -26.16
N VAL A 9 -3.39 -28.21 -27.36
CA VAL A 9 -2.85 -26.87 -27.58
C VAL A 9 -3.90 -25.80 -27.28
N ASN A 10 -5.14 -25.99 -27.73
CA ASN A 10 -6.21 -25.02 -27.47
C ASN A 10 -6.52 -24.93 -25.97
N ASN A 11 -6.56 -26.07 -25.27
CA ASN A 11 -6.80 -26.10 -23.83
C ASN A 11 -5.64 -25.46 -23.04
N CYS A 12 -4.40 -25.66 -23.47
CA CYS A 12 -3.23 -24.99 -22.88
C CYS A 12 -3.28 -23.47 -23.09
N ASN A 13 -3.63 -23.00 -24.29
CA ASN A 13 -3.74 -21.58 -24.57
C ASN A 13 -4.83 -20.92 -23.73
N GLU A 14 -5.98 -21.58 -23.57
CA GLU A 14 -7.10 -21.08 -22.75
C GLU A 14 -6.73 -20.99 -21.26
N ILE A 15 -5.96 -21.96 -20.75
CA ILE A 15 -5.40 -21.92 -19.40
C ILE A 15 -4.39 -20.78 -19.24
N LEU A 16 -3.50 -20.58 -20.22
CA LEU A 16 -2.53 -19.49 -20.19
C LEU A 16 -3.21 -18.12 -20.24
N ASP A 17 -4.24 -17.96 -21.05
CA ASP A 17 -5.01 -16.73 -21.16
C ASP A 17 -5.81 -16.45 -19.88
N THR A 18 -6.37 -17.48 -19.24
CA THR A 18 -7.06 -17.35 -17.94
C THR A 18 -6.08 -16.93 -16.84
N ASN A 19 -4.89 -17.53 -16.78
CA ASN A 19 -3.86 -17.14 -15.81
C ASN A 19 -3.32 -15.74 -16.07
N ASN A 20 -3.07 -15.39 -17.33
CA ASN A 20 -2.65 -14.03 -17.70
C ASN A 20 -3.73 -12.99 -17.40
N LYS A 21 -5.00 -13.31 -17.65
CA LYS A 21 -6.12 -12.40 -17.35
C LYS A 21 -6.28 -12.21 -15.85
N ASN A 22 -6.21 -13.28 -15.05
CA ASN A 22 -6.24 -13.20 -13.58
C ASN A 22 -5.08 -12.37 -13.01
N ASN A 23 -3.89 -12.47 -13.60
CA ASN A 23 -2.74 -11.65 -13.21
C ASN A 23 -2.88 -10.20 -13.65
N LYS A 24 -3.44 -9.94 -14.85
CA LYS A 24 -3.69 -8.58 -15.37
C LYS A 24 -4.87 -7.88 -14.69
N GLU A 25 -5.85 -8.64 -14.18
CA GLU A 25 -7.00 -8.14 -13.43
C GLU A 25 -6.62 -7.56 -12.07
N ILE A 26 -5.45 -7.97 -11.55
CA ILE A 26 -4.84 -7.38 -10.37
C ILE A 26 -4.06 -6.14 -10.84
N ILE A 27 -4.75 -4.99 -10.95
CA ILE A 27 -4.20 -3.72 -11.48
C ILE A 27 -3.28 -3.01 -10.45
N ILE A 28 -2.52 -3.78 -9.67
CA ILE A 28 -1.61 -3.28 -8.63
C ILE A 28 -0.38 -2.60 -9.27
N ASP A 29 0.09 -3.12 -10.42
CA ASP A 29 1.30 -2.62 -11.09
C ASP A 29 1.15 -1.22 -11.72
N THR A 30 -0.09 -0.74 -11.89
CA THR A 30 -0.34 0.63 -12.41
C THR A 30 -0.36 1.67 -11.31
N TRP A 31 -0.34 1.25 -10.04
CA TRP A 31 -0.47 2.18 -8.94
C TRP A 31 0.87 2.85 -8.63
N PRO A 32 0.84 4.16 -8.34
CA PRO A 32 2.06 4.89 -8.05
C PRO A 32 2.78 4.24 -6.86
N MET A 33 4.09 4.02 -7.01
CA MET A 33 5.00 3.35 -6.06
C MET A 33 4.89 1.82 -5.96
N MET A 34 4.03 1.13 -6.72
CA MET A 34 3.97 -0.34 -6.73
C MET A 34 4.76 -1.00 -7.87
N TYR A 35 5.14 -0.24 -8.91
CA TYR A 35 5.93 -0.76 -10.03
C TYR A 35 7.35 -1.22 -9.64
N SER A 36 7.95 -0.59 -8.62
CA SER A 36 9.28 -0.94 -8.13
C SER A 36 9.44 -0.49 -6.67
N PRO A 37 10.16 -1.25 -5.82
CA PRO A 37 10.51 -0.81 -4.47
C PRO A 37 11.54 0.34 -4.45
N GLY A 38 12.20 0.63 -5.59
CA GLY A 38 13.26 1.64 -5.68
C GLY A 38 12.83 3.06 -5.28
N PRO A 39 11.75 3.62 -5.86
CA PRO A 39 11.22 4.93 -5.46
C PRO A 39 10.91 5.06 -3.97
N ILE A 40 10.39 4.00 -3.36
CA ILE A 40 10.07 3.96 -1.93
C ILE A 40 11.35 4.03 -1.09
N LEU A 41 12.33 3.18 -1.43
CA LEU A 41 13.63 3.17 -0.75
C LEU A 41 14.36 4.51 -0.90
N CYS A 42 14.23 5.16 -2.05
CA CYS A 42 14.77 6.50 -2.28
C CYS A 42 14.11 7.53 -1.35
N ILE A 43 12.78 7.54 -1.26
CA ILE A 43 12.05 8.48 -0.39
C ILE A 43 12.39 8.26 1.07
N VAL A 44 12.44 7.00 1.53
CA VAL A 44 12.84 6.65 2.90
C VAL A 44 14.30 7.02 3.14
N GLY A 45 15.20 6.77 2.19
CA GLY A 45 16.61 7.14 2.30
C GLY A 45 16.83 8.66 2.39
N CYS A 46 16.18 9.43 1.51
CA CYS A 46 16.18 10.89 1.54
C CYS A 46 15.59 11.43 2.85
N TYR A 47 14.50 10.83 3.32
CA TYR A 47 13.88 11.12 4.61
C TYR A 47 14.88 10.93 5.76
N LEU A 48 15.55 9.76 5.85
CA LEU A 48 16.47 9.45 6.94
C LEU A 48 17.67 10.39 6.91
N ALA A 49 18.19 10.68 5.71
CA ALA A 49 19.29 11.62 5.54
C ALA A 49 18.92 13.04 6.00
N PHE A 50 17.70 13.49 5.70
CA PHE A 50 17.20 14.79 6.13
C PHE A 50 17.03 14.85 7.66
N VAL A 51 16.39 13.86 8.26
CA VAL A 51 16.13 13.83 9.72
C VAL A 51 17.42 13.68 10.53
N LEU A 52 18.35 12.82 10.12
CA LEU A 52 19.54 12.55 10.93
C LEU A 52 20.66 13.57 10.74
N LYS A 53 20.78 14.18 9.56
CA LYS A 53 21.88 15.12 9.27
C LYS A 53 21.44 16.57 9.14
N VAL A 54 20.37 16.83 8.39
CA VAL A 54 19.96 18.21 8.07
C VAL A 54 19.20 18.83 9.24
N GLY A 55 18.32 18.06 9.88
CA GLY A 55 17.51 18.54 11.00
C GLY A 55 18.32 19.04 12.20
N PRO A 56 19.16 18.21 12.82
CA PRO A 56 19.98 18.59 13.96
C PRO A 56 20.91 19.77 13.66
N LYS A 57 21.51 19.78 12.46
CA LYS A 57 22.42 20.85 12.01
C LYS A 57 21.70 22.20 11.80
N MET A 58 20.42 22.17 11.42
CA MET A 58 19.61 23.38 11.27
C MET A 58 19.09 23.90 12.63
N MET A 59 18.89 23.02 13.61
CA MET A 59 18.48 23.36 14.97
C MET A 59 19.62 23.83 15.87
N GLU A 60 20.87 23.47 15.55
CA GLU A 60 22.05 23.93 16.29
C GLU A 60 22.19 25.47 16.31
N LYS A 61 21.62 26.17 15.32
CA LYS A 61 21.70 27.63 15.17
C LYS A 61 20.37 28.38 15.34
N ARG A 62 19.28 27.72 15.72
CA ARG A 62 17.95 28.37 15.89
C ARG A 62 17.17 27.80 17.07
N SER A 63 16.44 28.68 17.76
CA SER A 63 15.43 28.29 18.74
C SER A 63 14.34 27.42 18.09
N PRO A 64 13.79 26.43 18.80
CA PRO A 64 12.86 25.46 18.25
C PRO A 64 11.63 26.11 17.61
N PHE A 65 11.23 25.61 16.44
CA PHE A 65 10.09 26.13 15.71
C PHE A 65 8.80 25.78 16.48
N GLN A 66 7.91 26.76 16.67
CA GLN A 66 6.57 26.51 17.23
C GLN A 66 5.65 25.87 16.18
N LEU A 67 5.94 24.61 15.83
CA LEU A 67 5.15 23.80 14.89
C LEU A 67 3.91 23.17 15.55
N ASN A 68 3.55 23.59 16.78
CA ASN A 68 2.49 22.97 17.57
C ASN A 68 1.14 22.93 16.84
N PHE A 69 0.78 23.98 16.10
CA PHE A 69 -0.47 24.02 15.34
C PHE A 69 -0.46 23.08 14.13
N LEU A 70 0.68 23.01 13.42
CA LEU A 70 0.85 22.09 12.29
C LEU A 70 0.82 20.63 12.76
N LEU A 71 1.47 20.32 13.88
CA LEU A 71 1.46 18.99 14.49
C LEU A 71 0.06 18.58 14.93
N LEU A 72 -0.72 19.51 15.48
CA LEU A 72 -2.10 19.26 15.89
C LEU A 72 -2.99 18.97 14.67
N ALA A 73 -2.91 19.79 13.62
CA ALA A 73 -3.64 19.58 12.38
C ALA A 73 -3.26 18.24 11.72
N TYR A 74 -1.98 17.91 11.72
CA TYR A 74 -1.46 16.66 11.18
C TYR A 74 -2.04 15.43 11.89
N ASN A 75 -1.94 15.39 13.22
CA ASN A 75 -2.47 14.29 14.02
C ASN A 75 -4.00 14.14 13.85
N MET A 76 -4.74 15.25 13.72
CA MET A 76 -6.18 15.18 13.44
C MET A 76 -6.48 14.54 12.08
N ILE A 77 -5.76 14.93 11.03
CA ILE A 77 -5.92 14.34 9.69
C ILE A 77 -5.58 12.84 9.72
N GLN A 78 -4.50 12.47 10.42
CA GLN A 78 -4.06 11.08 10.55
C GLN A 78 -5.08 10.21 11.28
N VAL A 79 -5.73 10.73 12.34
CA VAL A 79 -6.81 10.04 13.04
C VAL A 79 -8.01 9.82 12.12
N ILE A 80 -8.44 10.85 11.38
CA ILE A 80 -9.54 10.74 10.41
C ILE A 80 -9.22 9.69 9.33
N PHE A 81 -8.00 9.73 8.80
CA PHE A 81 -7.54 8.79 7.78
C PHE A 81 -7.54 7.35 8.30
N ASN A 82 -7.04 7.11 9.52
CA ASN A 82 -7.02 5.80 10.15
C ASN A 82 -8.42 5.27 10.45
N ILE A 83 -9.36 6.12 10.86
CA ILE A 83 -10.77 5.74 11.02
C ILE A 83 -11.36 5.31 9.69
N TRP A 84 -11.16 6.10 8.63
CA TRP A 84 -11.66 5.76 7.29
C TRP A 84 -11.10 4.44 6.77
N LEU A 85 -9.80 4.20 6.97
CA LEU A 85 -9.16 2.94 6.61
C LEU A 85 -9.71 1.75 7.43
N SER A 86 -9.96 1.97 8.72
CA SER A 86 -10.55 0.95 9.60
C SER A 86 -11.97 0.58 9.17
N LEU A 87 -12.77 1.56 8.72
CA LEU A 87 -14.11 1.29 8.17
C LEU A 87 -14.05 0.43 6.90
N LYS A 88 -13.07 0.66 6.02
CA LYS A 88 -12.83 -0.21 4.86
C LYS A 88 -12.39 -1.62 5.24
N ALA A 89 -11.57 -1.75 6.28
CA ALA A 89 -11.14 -3.06 6.78
C ALA A 89 -12.29 -3.85 7.45
N LEU A 90 -13.28 -3.15 8.01
CA LEU A 90 -14.47 -3.73 8.63
C LEU A 90 -15.59 -4.08 7.64
N GLU A 91 -15.40 -3.83 6.35
CA GLU A 91 -16.38 -4.20 5.34
C GLU A 91 -16.62 -5.73 5.38
N PRO A 92 -17.88 -6.22 5.39
CA PRO A 92 -18.18 -7.65 5.57
C PRO A 92 -17.46 -8.56 4.57
N SER A 93 -17.24 -8.05 3.35
CA SER A 93 -16.50 -8.72 2.29
C SER A 93 -15.04 -9.00 2.68
N VAL A 94 -14.38 -8.05 3.35
CA VAL A 94 -12.99 -8.11 3.80
C VAL A 94 -12.88 -8.88 5.12
N VAL A 95 -13.78 -8.62 6.07
CA VAL A 95 -13.84 -9.31 7.37
C VAL A 95 -14.09 -10.80 7.20
N SER A 96 -14.98 -11.19 6.29
CA SER A 96 -15.23 -12.60 6.00
C SER A 96 -13.98 -13.31 5.51
N ILE A 97 -13.12 -12.63 4.75
CA ILE A 97 -11.82 -13.14 4.27
C ILE A 97 -10.81 -13.25 5.41
N LEU A 98 -10.72 -12.22 6.26
CA LEU A 98 -9.80 -12.18 7.41
C LEU A 98 -10.13 -13.21 8.49
N LEU A 99 -11.41 -13.51 8.68
CA LEU A 99 -11.89 -14.45 9.71
C LEU A 99 -11.94 -15.91 9.24
N LEU A 100 -11.61 -16.20 7.98
CA LEU A 100 -11.53 -17.59 7.50
C LEU A 100 -10.34 -18.29 8.16
N PRO A 101 -10.56 -19.43 8.86
CA PRO A 101 -9.49 -20.17 9.54
C PRO A 101 -8.54 -20.91 8.59
N LYS A 102 -8.70 -20.78 7.26
CA LYS A 102 -7.86 -21.40 6.24
C LYS A 102 -7.36 -20.34 5.26
N CYS A 103 -6.12 -20.51 4.79
CA CYS A 103 -5.61 -19.78 3.63
C CYS A 103 -6.48 -20.13 2.41
N GLN A 104 -7.42 -19.24 2.08
CA GLN A 104 -8.21 -19.35 0.88
C GLN A 104 -7.32 -18.99 -0.31
N ASN A 105 -7.25 -19.86 -1.33
CA ASN A 105 -6.50 -19.54 -2.54
C ASN A 105 -7.02 -18.22 -3.13
N PRO A 106 -6.14 -17.23 -3.40
CA PRO A 106 -6.56 -15.92 -3.88
C PRO A 106 -7.33 -16.02 -5.20
N THR A 107 -7.19 -17.12 -5.95
CA THR A 107 -7.92 -17.39 -7.18
C THR A 107 -9.43 -17.48 -7.01
N SER A 108 -9.96 -17.89 -5.84
CA SER A 108 -11.41 -18.08 -5.62
C SER A 108 -12.16 -16.81 -5.18
N LEU A 109 -11.48 -15.67 -5.17
CA LEU A 109 -11.95 -14.44 -4.56
C LEU A 109 -12.51 -13.50 -5.63
N ASN A 110 -13.70 -12.93 -5.39
CA ASN A 110 -14.34 -12.02 -6.34
C ASN A 110 -13.41 -10.85 -6.70
N LEU A 111 -13.38 -10.49 -7.98
CA LEU A 111 -12.55 -9.40 -8.50
C LEU A 111 -12.75 -8.08 -7.73
N ASN A 112 -14.01 -7.77 -7.40
CA ASN A 112 -14.35 -6.57 -6.63
C ASN A 112 -13.69 -6.58 -5.24
N THR A 113 -13.72 -7.73 -4.55
CA THR A 113 -13.13 -7.85 -3.22
C THR A 113 -11.60 -7.85 -3.26
N LYS A 114 -10.99 -8.46 -4.28
CA LYS A 114 -9.54 -8.35 -4.54
C LYS A 114 -9.11 -6.90 -4.74
N ASN A 115 -9.86 -6.13 -5.52
CA ASN A 115 -9.59 -4.72 -5.76
C ASN A 115 -9.77 -3.87 -4.50
N THR A 116 -10.80 -4.13 -3.70
CA THR A 116 -11.00 -3.46 -2.41
C THR A 116 -9.84 -3.72 -1.45
N ILE A 117 -9.40 -4.98 -1.32
CA ILE A 117 -8.27 -5.35 -0.45
C ILE A 117 -6.97 -4.72 -0.96
N SER A 118 -6.71 -4.77 -2.26
CA SER A 118 -5.52 -4.17 -2.86
C SER A 118 -5.52 -2.65 -2.63
N SER A 119 -6.67 -1.99 -2.78
CA SER A 119 -6.86 -0.56 -2.51
C SER A 119 -6.62 -0.20 -1.06
N ALA A 120 -7.20 -0.96 -0.15
CA ALA A 120 -6.96 -0.78 1.28
C ALA A 120 -5.48 -0.97 1.63
N ALA A 121 -4.80 -1.96 1.05
CA ALA A 121 -3.37 -2.20 1.27
C ALA A 121 -2.50 -1.04 0.77
N TRP A 122 -2.80 -0.46 -0.39
CA TRP A 122 -2.08 0.72 -0.89
C TRP A 122 -2.34 1.96 -0.05
N TRP A 123 -3.59 2.22 0.35
CA TRP A 123 -3.89 3.33 1.26
C TRP A 123 -3.24 3.14 2.64
N TYR A 124 -3.16 1.92 3.15
CA TYR A 124 -2.41 1.60 4.37
C TYR A 124 -0.91 1.89 4.22
N PHE A 125 -0.34 1.54 3.07
CA PHE A 125 1.05 1.84 2.75
C PHE A 125 1.33 3.35 2.75
N ILE A 126 0.46 4.14 2.13
CA ILE A 126 0.54 5.62 2.18
C ILE A 126 0.40 6.13 3.62
N ALA A 127 -0.51 5.55 4.42
CA ALA A 127 -0.66 5.88 5.84
C ALA A 127 0.66 5.72 6.60
N LYS A 128 1.42 4.65 6.32
CA LYS A 128 2.71 4.39 6.97
C LYS A 128 3.79 5.38 6.57
N ILE A 129 3.79 5.84 5.32
CA ILE A 129 4.68 6.93 4.88
C ILE A 129 4.33 8.23 5.63
N MET A 130 3.05 8.52 5.83
CA MET A 130 2.61 9.65 6.64
C MET A 130 3.02 9.48 8.11
N ASP A 131 2.84 8.31 8.73
CA ASP A 131 3.31 8.08 10.12
C ASP A 131 4.81 8.40 10.29
N LEU A 132 5.65 8.06 9.30
CA LEU A 132 7.06 8.41 9.30
C LEU A 132 7.28 9.93 9.32
N LEU A 133 6.48 10.73 8.60
CA LEU A 133 6.58 12.20 8.61
C LEU A 133 6.34 12.83 9.99
N ASP A 134 5.50 12.25 10.86
CA ASP A 134 5.29 12.77 12.24
C ASP A 134 6.60 12.79 13.04
N THR A 135 7.46 11.79 12.81
CA THR A 135 8.77 11.69 13.47
C THR A 135 9.70 12.83 13.02
N ILE A 136 9.52 13.38 11.81
CA ILE A 136 10.23 14.60 11.37
C ILE A 136 9.78 15.75 12.25
N VAL A 137 8.49 16.10 12.20
CA VAL A 137 7.95 17.31 12.83
C VAL A 137 8.25 17.32 14.33
N ARG A 138 8.22 16.15 14.98
CA ARG A 138 8.58 16.00 16.39
C ARG A 138 10.06 16.22 16.68
N ASN A 139 10.97 15.74 15.82
CA ASN A 139 12.41 15.98 15.97
C ASN A 139 12.79 17.46 15.74
N PHE A 140 11.92 18.25 15.08
CA PHE A 140 12.13 19.67 14.82
C PHE A 140 11.56 20.61 15.92
N LYS A 141 11.12 20.06 17.06
CA LYS A 141 10.71 20.80 18.27
C LYS A 141 11.81 20.76 19.33
#